data_AF-A0A950E6E4-F1
#
_entry.id   AF-A0A950E6E4-F1
#
_cell.length_a   1.000
_cell.length_b   1.000
_cell.length_c   1.000
_cell.angle_alpha   90.00
_cell.angle_beta   90.00
_cell.angle_gamma   90.00
#
_symmetry.space_group_name_H-M   'P 1'
#
loop_
_entity.id
_entity.type
_entity.pdbx_description
1 polymer ?
#
loop_
_entity_poly.entity_id
_entity_poly.type
_entity_poly.pdbx_seq_one_letter_code
_entity_poly.pdbx_strand_id
1 'polypeptide(L)'
;LPFEISTGRLINDVWALWLEHDPVRMASRYADALRSMHRIYLDAGKGDEYYLDLGAQAFAQELSKIGAAHTIELFDGKHGGITYRYPGAIRELVTALQA
;
A
#
# COMPACT_ATOMS: atom_id res chain seq x y z
N LEU A 1 5.02 -18.13 -9.43
CA LEU A 1 5.08 -17.61 -8.04
C LEU A 1 6.54 -17.49 -7.66
N PRO A 2 6.94 -16.59 -6.74
CA PRO A 2 8.34 -16.43 -6.33
C PRO A 2 8.84 -17.57 -5.41
N PHE A 3 8.18 -18.72 -5.46
CA PHE A 3 8.47 -19.92 -4.69
C PHE A 3 8.00 -21.16 -5.44
N GLU A 4 8.61 -22.30 -5.11
CA GLU A 4 8.17 -23.63 -5.54
C GLU A 4 6.82 -23.98 -4.92
N ILE A 5 5.83 -24.35 -5.73
CA ILE A 5 4.46 -24.63 -5.23
C ILE A 5 4.43 -25.80 -4.25
N SER A 6 5.25 -26.84 -4.49
CA SER A 6 5.26 -28.06 -3.69
C SER A 6 5.90 -27.90 -2.31
N THR A 7 6.78 -26.92 -2.13
CA THR A 7 7.61 -26.79 -0.91
C THR A 7 7.54 -25.43 -0.25
N GLY A 8 7.06 -24.41 -0.97
CA GLY A 8 7.12 -23.00 -0.53
C GLY A 8 8.53 -22.41 -0.52
N ARG A 9 9.57 -23.14 -0.98
CA ARG A 9 10.93 -22.60 -1.03
C ARG A 9 11.02 -21.46 -2.03
N LEU A 10 11.61 -20.34 -1.62
CA LEU A 10 11.79 -19.18 -2.48
C LEU A 10 12.66 -19.51 -3.69
N ILE A 11 12.23 -19.00 -4.84
CA ILE A 11 13.04 -18.93 -6.05
C ILE A 11 13.62 -17.51 -6.07
N ASN A 12 14.84 -17.35 -5.56
CA ASN A 12 15.43 -16.04 -5.27
C ASN A 12 15.41 -15.08 -6.46
N ASP A 13 15.74 -15.56 -7.67
CA ASP A 13 15.78 -14.72 -8.86
C ASP A 13 14.38 -14.19 -9.22
N VAL A 14 13.34 -15.02 -9.06
CA VAL A 14 11.96 -14.59 -9.27
C VAL A 14 11.52 -13.66 -8.16
N TRP A 15 11.86 -13.95 -6.89
CA TRP A 15 11.56 -13.07 -5.77
C TRP A 15 12.18 -11.68 -5.95
N ALA A 16 13.41 -11.58 -6.45
CA ALA A 16 14.03 -10.30 -6.76
C ALA A 16 13.20 -9.47 -7.76
N LEU A 17 12.62 -10.10 -8.79
CA LEU A 17 11.72 -9.41 -9.73
C LEU A 17 10.45 -8.88 -9.04
N TRP A 18 9.91 -9.60 -8.06
CA TRP A 18 8.77 -9.12 -7.27
C TRP A 18 9.15 -7.92 -6.41
N LEU A 19 10.34 -7.92 -5.83
CA LEU A 19 10.83 -6.83 -4.99
C LEU A 19 11.08 -5.53 -5.78
N GLU A 20 11.34 -5.60 -7.08
CA GLU A 20 11.38 -4.39 -7.93
C GLU A 20 10.01 -3.71 -8.07
N HIS A 21 8.92 -4.43 -7.76
CA HIS A 21 7.54 -3.93 -7.78
C HIS A 21 6.95 -3.73 -6.37
N ASP A 22 7.76 -3.86 -5.32
CA ASP A 22 7.35 -3.61 -3.94
C ASP A 22 7.22 -2.09 -3.69
N PRO A 23 6.00 -1.57 -3.38
CA PRO A 23 5.79 -0.14 -3.17
C PRO A 23 6.68 0.48 -2.09
N VAL A 24 7.00 -0.29 -1.04
CA VAL A 24 7.86 0.18 0.06
C VAL A 24 9.27 0.46 -0.47
N ARG A 25 9.79 -0.41 -1.35
CA ARG A 25 11.13 -0.24 -1.97
C ARG A 25 11.12 0.81 -3.07
N MET A 26 10.01 0.92 -3.81
CA MET A 26 9.85 1.85 -4.91
C MET A 26 9.71 3.30 -4.44
N ALA A 27 9.19 3.55 -3.24
CA ALA A 27 8.81 4.88 -2.76
C ALA A 27 9.90 5.95 -2.96
N SER A 28 11.14 5.66 -2.53
CA SER A 28 12.26 6.60 -2.68
C SER A 28 12.61 6.87 -4.14
N ARG A 29 12.60 5.83 -5.00
CA ARG A 29 12.91 5.94 -6.44
C ARG A 29 11.90 6.82 -7.18
N TYR A 30 10.63 6.79 -6.78
CA TYR A 30 9.53 7.53 -7.41
C TYR A 30 9.06 8.72 -6.57
N ALA A 31 9.95 9.31 -5.76
CA ALA A 31 9.57 10.34 -4.79
C ALA A 31 8.87 11.53 -5.43
N ASP A 32 9.37 12.04 -6.55
CA ASP A 32 8.77 13.21 -7.22
C ASP A 32 7.38 12.90 -7.80
N ALA A 33 7.20 11.71 -8.36
CA ALA A 33 5.89 11.26 -8.83
C ALA A 33 4.89 11.15 -7.67
N LEU A 34 5.30 10.57 -6.54
CA LEU A 34 4.46 10.44 -5.35
C LEU A 34 4.11 11.80 -4.73
N ARG A 35 5.06 12.74 -4.67
CA ARG A 35 4.80 14.13 -4.22
C ARG A 35 3.86 14.89 -5.15
N SER A 36 3.88 14.58 -6.45
CA SER A 36 3.03 15.22 -7.44
C SER A 36 1.57 14.75 -7.40
N MET A 37 1.26 13.67 -6.69
CA MET A 37 -0.10 13.16 -6.60
C MET A 37 -0.99 14.09 -5.78
N HIS A 38 -2.18 14.40 -6.29
CA HIS A 38 -3.18 15.21 -5.58
C HIS A 38 -3.59 14.56 -4.25
N ARG A 39 -3.62 13.22 -4.19
CA ARG A 39 -4.02 12.46 -2.99
C ARG A 39 -3.43 11.05 -2.99
N ILE A 40 -2.90 10.65 -1.83
CA ILE A 40 -2.62 9.25 -1.51
C ILE A 40 -3.41 8.90 -0.24
N TYR A 41 -4.35 7.96 -0.36
CA TYR A 41 -5.17 7.48 0.75
C TYR A 41 -4.93 5.98 0.92
N LEU A 42 -4.44 5.58 2.09
CA LEU A 42 -4.17 4.20 2.47
C LEU A 42 -5.20 3.78 3.53
N ASP A 43 -5.76 2.59 3.38
CA ASP A 43 -6.81 2.07 4.27
C ASP A 43 -6.59 0.56 4.44
N ALA A 44 -6.53 0.07 5.69
CA ALA A 44 -6.31 -1.35 5.97
C ALA A 44 -6.93 -1.80 7.30
N GLY A 45 -7.45 -3.02 7.34
CA GLY A 45 -7.98 -3.64 8.55
C GLY A 45 -6.85 -4.12 9.46
N LYS A 46 -6.92 -3.84 10.77
CA LYS A 46 -5.90 -4.26 11.75
C LYS A 46 -5.76 -5.78 11.92
N GLY A 47 -6.75 -6.55 11.47
CA GLY A 47 -6.76 -8.00 11.44
C GLY A 47 -6.68 -8.57 10.04
N ASP A 48 -6.07 -7.85 9.09
CA ASP A 48 -5.85 -8.34 7.73
C ASP A 48 -5.04 -9.64 7.74
N GLU A 49 -5.64 -10.71 7.24
CA GLU A 49 -5.07 -12.06 7.29
C GLU A 49 -3.82 -12.25 6.41
N TYR A 50 -3.55 -11.27 5.54
CA TYR A 50 -2.36 -11.22 4.68
C TYR A 50 -1.32 -10.22 5.16
N TYR A 51 -1.53 -9.61 6.35
CA TYR A 51 -0.64 -8.61 6.95
C TYR A 51 -0.41 -7.36 6.09
N LEU A 52 -1.39 -6.99 5.26
CA LEU A 52 -1.30 -5.80 4.42
C LEU A 52 -1.41 -4.50 5.21
N ASP A 53 -1.92 -4.53 6.45
CA ASP A 53 -1.86 -3.42 7.39
C ASP A 53 -0.41 -3.06 7.75
N LEU A 54 0.48 -4.05 7.90
CA LEU A 54 1.91 -3.83 8.10
C LEU A 54 2.54 -3.24 6.84
N GLY A 55 2.18 -3.75 5.67
CA GLY A 55 2.64 -3.22 4.38
C GLY A 55 2.21 -1.77 4.15
N ALA A 56 0.95 -1.44 4.44
CA ALA A 56 0.42 -0.09 4.34
C ALA A 56 1.13 0.87 5.29
N GLN A 57 1.38 0.46 6.54
CA GLN A 57 2.15 1.25 7.51
C GLN A 57 3.60 1.47 7.06
N ALA A 58 4.27 0.43 6.57
CA ALA A 58 5.63 0.56 6.05
C ALA A 58 5.68 1.54 4.88
N PHE A 59 4.72 1.45 3.94
CA PHE A 59 4.65 2.39 2.82
C PHE A 59 4.35 3.82 3.28
N ALA A 60 3.45 4.02 4.24
CA ALA A 60 3.17 5.33 4.84
C ALA A 60 4.41 5.96 5.49
N GLN A 61 5.26 5.15 6.14
CA GLN A 61 6.53 5.62 6.68
C GLN A 61 7.48 6.08 5.56
N GLU A 62 7.57 5.34 4.45
CA GLU A 62 8.38 5.76 3.31
C GLU A 62 7.84 7.04 2.66
N LEU A 63 6.52 7.17 2.50
CA LEU A 63 5.87 8.41 2.04
C LEU A 63 6.21 9.60 2.95
N SER A 64 6.21 9.38 4.28
CA SER A 64 6.61 10.39 5.26
C SER A 64 8.07 10.82 5.08
N LYS A 65 8.99 9.86 4.91
CA LYS A 65 10.43 10.14 4.70
C LYS A 65 10.68 10.96 3.45
N ILE A 66 9.96 10.68 2.36
CA ILE A 66 10.06 11.46 1.14
C ILE A 66 9.23 12.75 1.17
N GLY A 67 8.44 13.02 2.22
CA GLY A 67 7.59 14.21 2.30
C GLY A 67 6.43 14.23 1.32
N ALA A 68 5.93 13.05 0.89
CA ALA A 68 4.72 12.95 0.10
C ALA A 68 3.48 13.03 1.01
N ALA A 69 2.54 13.92 0.70
CA ALA A 69 1.30 14.07 1.47
C ALA A 69 0.42 12.82 1.32
N HIS A 70 0.02 12.24 2.44
CA HIS A 70 -0.79 11.02 2.46
C HIS A 70 -1.64 10.92 3.72
N THR A 71 -2.58 9.99 3.71
CA THR A 71 -3.35 9.57 4.89
C THR A 71 -3.29 8.06 4.98
N ILE A 72 -3.18 7.54 6.21
CA ILE A 72 -3.36 6.12 6.50
C ILE A 72 -4.45 5.98 7.56
N GLU A 73 -5.42 5.12 7.28
CA GLU A 73 -6.46 4.74 8.23
C GLU A 73 -6.38 3.23 8.52
N LEU A 74 -6.25 2.90 9.80
CA LEU A 74 -6.32 1.53 10.27
C LEU A 74 -7.60 1.33 11.06
N PHE A 75 -8.44 0.39 10.65
CA PHE A 75 -9.75 0.15 11.25
C PHE A 75 -9.86 -1.25 11.85
N ASP A 76 -10.84 -1.46 12.73
CA ASP A 76 -11.16 -2.79 13.22
C ASP A 76 -11.82 -3.61 12.11
N GLY A 77 -11.12 -4.63 11.62
CA GLY A 77 -11.54 -5.37 10.43
C GLY A 77 -10.46 -6.28 9.86
N LYS A 78 -10.84 -6.97 8.79
CA LYS A 78 -10.07 -7.98 8.06
C LYS A 78 -9.64 -7.43 6.70
N HIS A 79 -9.05 -8.27 5.85
CA HIS A 79 -8.79 -7.91 4.46
C HIS A 79 -10.08 -7.69 3.66
N GLY A 80 -11.05 -8.58 3.84
CA GLY A 80 -12.31 -8.60 3.09
C GLY A 80 -13.52 -8.09 3.88
N GLY A 81 -14.64 -7.88 3.18
CA GLY A 81 -15.90 -7.46 3.80
C GLY A 81 -15.97 -5.96 4.12
N ILE A 82 -15.16 -5.14 3.46
CA ILE A 82 -14.94 -3.73 3.78
C ILE A 82 -15.63 -2.75 2.83
N THR A 83 -16.59 -3.23 2.03
CA THR A 83 -17.28 -2.40 1.00
C THR A 83 -17.95 -1.15 1.59
N TYR A 84 -18.33 -1.19 2.87
CA TYR A 84 -18.88 -0.04 3.59
C TYR A 84 -17.89 1.14 3.71
N ARG A 85 -16.58 0.90 3.54
CA ARG A 85 -15.54 1.94 3.58
C ARG A 85 -15.30 2.61 2.23
N TYR A 86 -15.65 1.95 1.13
CA TYR A 86 -15.38 2.44 -0.23
C TYR A 86 -16.00 3.83 -0.51
N PRO A 87 -17.25 4.13 -0.10
CA PRO A 87 -17.81 5.46 -0.31
C PRO A 87 -16.97 6.57 0.34
N GLY A 88 -16.40 6.32 1.52
CA GLY A 88 -15.50 7.26 2.20
C GLY A 88 -14.21 7.48 1.43
N ALA A 89 -13.53 6.40 1.05
CA ALA A 89 -12.31 6.46 0.26
C ALA A 89 -12.52 7.16 -1.10
N ILE A 90 -13.61 6.84 -1.81
CA ILE A 90 -13.95 7.47 -3.09
C ILE A 90 -14.19 8.97 -2.91
N ARG A 91 -14.89 9.39 -1.85
CA ARG A 91 -15.12 10.81 -1.55
C ARG A 91 -13.81 11.57 -1.34
N GLU A 92 -12.82 10.98 -0.66
CA GLU A 92 -11.49 11.59 -0.48
C GLU A 92 -10.82 11.86 -1.83
N LEU A 93 -10.90 10.90 -2.77
CA LEU A 93 -10.31 11.04 -4.10
C LEU A 93 -11.05 12.09 -4.95
N VAL A 94 -12.39 12.09 -4.93
CA VAL A 94 -13.19 13.07 -5.68
C VAL A 94 -12.92 14.49 -5.19
N THR A 95 -12.88 14.70 -3.87
CA THR A 95 -12.58 16.01 -3.28
C THR A 95 -11.20 16.52 -3.74
N ALA A 96 -10.19 15.65 -3.75
CA ALA A 96 -8.84 16.03 -4.13
C ALA A 96 -8.69 16.37 -5.63
N LEU A 97 -9.54 15.82 -6.50
CA LEU A 97 -9.54 16.13 -7.93
C LEU A 97 -10.26 17.44 -8.27
N GLN A 98 -11.02 17.99 -7.31
CA GLN A 98 -11.76 19.25 -7.48
C GLN A 98 -11.01 20.47 -6.93
N ALA A 99 -9.93 20.25 -6.18
CA ALA A 99 -9.06 21.27 -5.61
C ALA A 99 -8.02 21.76 -6.62
#